data_AF-N1WEZ7-F1
#
_entry.id   AF-N1WEZ7-F1
#
_cell.length_a   1.000
_cell.length_b   1.000
_cell.length_c   1.000
_cell.angle_alpha   90.00
_cell.angle_beta   90.00
_cell.angle_gamma   90.00
#
_symmetry.space_group_name_H-M   'P 1'
#
loop_
_entity.id
_entity.type
_entity.pdbx_description
1 polymer ?
#
loop_
_entity_poly.entity_id
_entity_poly.type
_entity_poly.pdbx_seq_one_letter_code
_entity_poly.pdbx_strand_id
1 'polypeptide(L)' 'MKNVTFRVEDDRLVEKAKLKAISINRSLNDLFVEWLKNFSNDNNDDFDYKKYLAKFKHIKIEKKFSRDEMNER' A
#
# COMPACT_ATOMS: atom_id res chain seq x y z
N MET A 1 0.24 -25.26 7.78
CA MET A 1 0.84 -24.04 8.38
C MET A 1 2.34 -24.30 8.53
N LYS A 2 3.20 -23.34 8.17
CA LYS A 2 4.65 -23.40 8.43
C LYS A 2 4.97 -22.42 9.55
N ASN A 3 5.81 -22.82 10.50
CA ASN A 3 6.24 -21.95 11.59
C ASN A 3 7.39 -21.07 11.11
N VAL A 4 7.30 -19.76 11.35
CA VAL A 4 8.35 -18.78 11.05
C VAL A 4 8.72 -18.10 12.36
N THR A 5 10.01 -18.07 12.68
CA THR A 5 10.54 -17.46 13.90
C THR A 5 11.32 -16.21 13.54
N PHE A 6 10.93 -15.06 14.09
CA PHE A 6 11.69 -13.82 14.00
C PHE A 6 12.39 -13.54 15.33
N ARG A 7 13.62 -13.03 15.23
CA ARG A 7 14.27 -12.39 16.38
C ARG A 7 13.87 -10.93 16.39
N VAL A 8 13.50 -10.42 17.56
CA VAL A 8 13.19 -9.01 17.79
C VAL A 8 14.13 -8.54 18.89
N GLU A 9 14.68 -7.35 18.74
CA GLU A 9 15.64 -6.80 19.71
C GLU A 9 14.93 -6.27 20.98
N ASP A 10 13.68 -5.83 20.85
CA ASP A 10 12.86 -5.32 21.96
C ASP A 10 11.54 -6.09 22.10
N ASP A 11 11.40 -6.82 23.20
CA ASP A 11 10.19 -7.60 23.51
C ASP A 11 8.93 -6.73 23.64
N ARG A 12 9.08 -5.46 24.03
CA ARG A 12 7.96 -4.53 24.19
C ARG A 12 7.30 -4.21 22.85
N LEU A 13 7.99 -4.37 21.73
CA LEU A 13 7.40 -4.22 20.40
C LEU A 13 6.35 -5.30 20.14
N VAL A 14 6.64 -6.54 20.50
CA VAL A 14 5.74 -7.68 20.28
C VAL A 14 4.49 -7.52 21.16
N GLU A 15 4.66 -7.09 22.41
CA GLU A 15 3.53 -6.83 23.32
C GLU A 15 2.62 -5.71 22.80
N LYS A 16 3.19 -4.57 22.39
CA LYS A 16 2.43 -3.46 21.81
C LYS A 16 1.70 -3.88 20.53
N ALA A 17 2.35 -4.66 19.68
CA ALA A 17 1.74 -5.16 18.45
C ALA A 17 0.55 -6.10 18.75
N LYS A 18 0.67 -6.97 19.76
CA LYS A 18 -0.44 -7.83 20.23
C LYS A 18 -1.61 -6.99 20.75
N LEU A 19 -1.34 -6.00 21.60
CA LEU A 19 -2.37 -5.10 22.14
C LEU A 19 -3.12 -4.37 21.02
N LYS A 20 -2.39 -3.86 20.02
CA LYS A 20 -2.99 -3.21 18.85
C LYS A 20 -3.82 -4.18 18.00
N ALA A 21 -3.39 -5.43 17.86
CA ALA A 21 -4.16 -6.44 17.14
C ALA A 21 -5.50 -6.74 17.84
N ILE A 22 -5.46 -6.89 19.18
CA ILE A 22 -6.66 -7.12 20.00
C ILE A 22 -7.61 -5.92 19.90
N SER A 23 -7.11 -4.68 19.91
CA SER A 23 -7.98 -3.49 19.80
C SER A 23 -8.76 -3.41 18.48
N ILE A 24 -8.28 -4.09 17.43
CA ILE A 24 -8.97 -4.19 16.13
C ILE A 24 -9.63 -5.56 15.92
N ASN A 25 -9.77 -6.37 16.98
CA ASN A 25 -10.37 -7.70 16.97
C ASN A 25 -9.71 -8.67 15.96
N ARG A 26 -8.38 -8.61 15.84
CA ARG A 26 -7.56 -9.46 14.96
C ARG A 26 -6.44 -10.12 15.76
N SER A 27 -5.92 -11.26 15.30
CA SER A 27 -4.70 -11.82 15.86
C SER A 27 -3.46 -11.17 15.23
N LEU A 28 -2.37 -11.10 16.00
CA LEU A 28 -1.08 -10.63 15.46
C LEU A 28 -0.61 -11.53 14.29
N ASN A 29 -0.94 -12.82 14.32
CA ASN A 29 -0.62 -13.76 13.25
C ASN A 29 -1.36 -13.42 11.94
N ASP A 30 -2.64 -13.05 12.01
CA ASP A 30 -3.42 -12.69 10.81
C ASP A 30 -2.85 -11.45 10.15
N LEU A 31 -2.54 -10.42 10.95
CA LEU A 31 -1.90 -9.19 10.47
C LEU A 31 -0.51 -9.47 9.88
N PHE A 32 0.24 -10.38 10.49
CA PHE A 32 1.56 -10.77 10.00
C PHE A 32 1.47 -11.48 8.64
N VAL A 33 0.54 -12.41 8.47
CA VAL A 33 0.33 -13.11 7.19
C VAL A 33 -0.14 -12.14 6.11
N GLU A 34 -1.03 -11.21 6.45
CA GLU A 34 -1.47 -10.14 5.54
C GLU A 34 -0.32 -9.24 5.12
N TRP A 35 0.51 -8.83 6.07
CA TRP A 35 1.72 -8.06 5.79
C TRP A 35 2.68 -8.83 4.87
N LEU A 36 2.93 -10.12 5.12
CA LEU A 36 3.79 -10.95 4.25
C LEU A 36 3.26 -11.03 2.82
N LYS A 37 1.93 -11.16 2.64
CA LYS A 37 1.32 -11.17 1.31
C LYS A 37 1.57 -9.87 0.56
N ASN A 38 1.35 -8.74 1.23
CA ASN A 38 1.59 -7.42 0.64
C ASN A 38 3.07 -7.20 0.34
N PHE A 39 3.94 -7.50 1.30
CA PHE A 39 5.39 -7.40 1.16
C PHE A 39 5.93 -8.28 0.01
N SER A 40 5.34 -9.46 -0.21
CA SER A 40 5.70 -10.33 -1.34
C SER A 40 5.13 -9.87 -2.69
N ASN A 41 4.07 -9.07 -2.68
CA ASN A 41 3.41 -8.55 -3.87
C ASN A 41 4.06 -7.26 -4.41
N ASP A 42 4.89 -6.58 -3.61
CA ASP A 42 5.56 -5.31 -3.97
C ASP A 42 6.63 -5.43 -5.08
N ASN A 43 6.75 -6.58 -5.76
CA ASN A 43 7.61 -6.74 -6.93
C ASN A 43 6.86 -6.86 -8.28
N ASN A 44 5.54 -6.58 -8.34
CA ASN A 44 4.81 -6.69 -9.63
C ASN A 44 3.68 -5.67 -9.87
N ASP A 45 3.49 -4.66 -9.02
CA ASP A 45 2.81 -3.42 -9.46
C ASP A 45 3.87 -2.33 -9.59
N ASP A 46 4.87 -2.61 -10.43
CA ASP A 46 5.58 -1.58 -11.17
C ASP A 46 4.47 -0.72 -11.77
N PHE A 47 4.27 0.50 -11.25
CA PHE A 47 3.19 1.37 -11.68
C PHE A 47 3.28 1.48 -13.20
N ASP A 48 2.44 0.71 -13.90
CA ASP A 48 2.51 0.61 -15.34
C ASP A 48 1.91 1.90 -15.88
N TYR A 49 2.79 2.90 -15.97
CA TYR A 49 2.52 4.24 -16.45
C TYR A 49 1.78 4.19 -17.78
N LYS A 50 2.10 3.22 -18.65
CA LYS A 50 1.42 3.03 -19.93
C LYS A 50 -0.01 2.54 -19.74
N LYS A 51 -0.25 1.56 -18.86
CA LYS A 51 -1.61 1.08 -18.54
C LYS A 51 -2.46 2.14 -17.84
N TYR A 52 -1.84 2.95 -16.98
CA TYR A 52 -2.50 4.09 -16.34
C TYR A 52 -2.88 5.16 -17.36
N LEU A 53 -1.97 5.58 -18.24
CA LEU A 53 -2.26 6.54 -19.32
C LEU A 53 -3.28 6.01 -20.33
N ALA A 54 -3.28 4.71 -20.63
CA ALA A 54 -4.23 4.10 -21.54
C ALA A 54 -5.69 4.29 -21.09
N LYS A 55 -5.95 4.38 -19.77
CA LYS A 55 -7.29 4.67 -19.24
C LYS A 55 -7.82 6.02 -19.70
N PHE A 56 -6.95 7.00 -19.96
CA PHE A 56 -7.34 8.36 -20.33
C PHE A 56 -7.24 8.62 -21.84
N LYS A 57 -6.88 7.62 -22.65
CA LYS A 57 -6.73 7.74 -24.12
C LYS A 57 -8.04 8.13 -24.85
N HIS A 58 -9.19 7.85 -24.24
CA HIS A 58 -10.51 8.20 -24.80
C HIS A 58 -10.88 9.68 -24.57
N ILE A 59 -10.13 10.40 -23.73
CA ILE A 59 -10.38 11.81 -23.45
C ILE A 59 -9.79 12.63 -24.59
N LYS A 60 -10.67 13.30 -25.36
CA LYS A 60 -10.26 14.29 -26.35
C LYS A 60 -9.97 15.59 -25.61
N ILE A 61 -8.73 16.05 -25.67
CA ILE A 61 -8.35 17.37 -25.14
C ILE A 61 -8.84 18.42 -26.13
N GLU A 62 -10.01 19.00 -25.88
CA GLU A 62 -10.59 20.05 -26.72
C GLU A 62 -9.90 21.41 -26.52
N LYS A 63 -9.33 21.63 -25.33
CA LYS A 63 -8.63 22.86 -24.98
C LYS A 63 -7.45 22.55 -24.07
N LYS A 64 -6.27 23.10 -24.40
CA LYS A 64 -5.11 23.11 -23.51
C LYS A 64 -5.16 24.42 -22.73
N PHE A 65 -5.20 24.33 -21.41
CA PHE A 65 -5.04 25.51 -20.56
C PHE A 65 -3.56 25.74 -20.31
N SER A 66 -3.12 27.00 -20.38
CA SER A 66 -1.78 27.38 -19.92
C SER A 66 -1.74 27.36 -18.39
N ARG A 67 -0.53 27.29 -17.82
CA ARG A 67 -0.34 27.33 -16.37
C ARG A 67 -0.87 28.64 -15.77
N ASP A 68 -0.72 29.74 -16.50
CA ASP A 68 -1.16 31.06 -16.06
C ASP A 68 -2.70 31.14 -16.01
N GLU A 69 -3.39 30.58 -17.02
CA GLU A 69 -4.86 30.50 -17.06
C GLU A 69 -5.46 29.63 -15.93
N MET A 70 -4.73 28.61 -15.47
CA MET A 70 -5.20 27.76 -14.37
C MET A 70 -5.03 28.42 -12.99
N ASN A 71 -4.09 29.35 -12.85
CA ASN A 71 -3.78 30.04 -11.60
C ASN A 71 -4.65 31.28 -11.36
N GLU A 72 -5.36 31.77 -12.38
CA GLU A 72 -6.31 32.89 -12.29
C GLU A 72 -7.72 32.48 -11.82
N ARG A 73 -7.91 31.22 -11.39
CA ARG A 73 -9.13 30.73 -10.75
C ARG A 73 -9.09 30.89 -9.23
#